data_AF-A0A6A4BL59-F1
#
_entry.id   AF-A0A6A4BL59-F1
#
_cell.length_a   1.000
_cell.length_b   1.000
_cell.length_c   1.000
_cell.angle_alpha   90.00
_cell.angle_beta   90.00
_cell.angle_gamma   90.00
#
_symmetry.space_group_name_H-M   'P 1'
#
loop_
_entity.id
_entity.type
_entity.pdbx_description
1 polymer ?
#
loop_
_entity_poly.entity_id
_entity_poly.type
_entity_poly.pdbx_seq_one_letter_code
_entity_poly.pdbx_strand_id
1 'polypeptide(L)'
;MARKPKRTRREIEEALLRNVRVNMTPAEAEDAADKRKRQKRRSAAKRGLEKELAALTLAESNNSVQTVVTRIVDDERPTEGQEGKQEEDDPAEHQRRYAAAYAEGVRAAESEAVLAATSTLSTPDRAAAIRARNAERARIRRANMPASQKERTKIKNRERAKASRARRTEEQLIATREAERVRKQQRRAHQTAAERSHEREQNRIQQQLRRAAQTSAERQAVQQQNRARGAARRAGQTDEEREAVRRVNRVREAVRRAGLSDEARETVRQVNRERDAASRAAQTDEQRVASQALDRERHAVNRAVQTDEERSASQTIDRDRHAARRAGLTEEEVEAQREQERIRRKSVKRCHGHVNHEDFRASMVTGENVVNGRHRFPPTVVCPLCQAWKWPDESDFICCMKGRVRLHPLQPAPGRLLELYGESEFRRHIRAYNQAFAFTSIGASSSDNTFRAVDQDQDVTGQHGIYSYRIQGAMGHYLGSMLPYVGPATGERTAPKFAQIYIVDPDMQARAQRRKGIYADLDNVALKDIEDMMERCNPFAQQFLNFGEKLRQDLANGVNVMDIQYRLHAKPSQPGTHNLPTVSEVGAALIEDGNIAKPRDLLLLARDHQLLRLFETDEKYDPLQYP
;
A
#
# COMPACT_ATOMS: atom_id res chain seq x y z
N MET A 1 1.01 34.51 42.48
CA MET A 1 0.66 33.41 41.55
C MET A 1 0.50 32.13 42.36
N ALA A 2 -0.73 31.63 42.49
CA ALA A 2 -1.00 30.40 43.22
C ALA A 2 -0.30 29.20 42.55
N ARG A 3 0.50 28.44 43.31
CA ARG A 3 1.12 27.20 42.82
C ARG A 3 -0.02 26.22 42.50
N LYS A 4 -0.14 25.80 41.24
CA LYS A 4 -1.13 24.78 40.84
C LYS A 4 -0.91 23.52 41.70
N PRO A 5 -1.98 22.89 42.22
CA PRO A 5 -1.86 21.68 43.01
C PRO A 5 -1.19 20.57 42.17
N LYS A 6 -0.23 19.86 42.78
CA LYS A 6 0.43 18.71 42.15
C LYS A 6 -0.60 17.60 42.00
N ARG A 7 -0.73 17.04 40.80
CA ARG A 7 -1.66 15.95 40.52
C ARG A 7 -1.24 14.70 41.29
N THR A 8 -2.23 13.98 41.82
CA THR A 8 -1.97 12.68 42.48
C THR A 8 -1.65 11.61 41.43
N ARG A 9 -0.97 10.52 41.85
CA ARG A 9 -0.64 9.39 40.97
C ARG A 9 -1.88 8.84 40.24
N ARG A 10 -2.99 8.71 40.99
CA ARG A 10 -4.29 8.26 40.46
C ARG A 10 -4.84 9.21 39.40
N GLU A 11 -4.74 10.52 39.59
CA GLU A 11 -5.16 11.52 38.60
C GLU A 11 -4.32 11.47 37.31
N ILE A 12 -3.02 11.20 37.42
CA ILE A 12 -2.13 11.09 36.26
C ILE A 12 -2.43 9.81 35.46
N GLU A 13 -2.61 8.68 36.14
CA GLU A 13 -2.98 7.40 35.51
C GLU A 13 -4.36 7.49 34.83
N GLU A 14 -5.33 8.14 35.48
CA GLU A 14 -6.67 8.37 34.91
C GLU A 14 -6.62 9.31 33.69
N ALA A 15 -5.79 10.35 33.73
CA ALA A 15 -5.59 11.26 32.59
C ALA A 15 -4.92 10.55 31.39
N LEU A 16 -3.99 9.62 31.64
CA LEU A 16 -3.39 8.78 30.60
C LEU A 16 -4.43 7.83 29.98
N LEU A 17 -5.30 7.21 30.81
CA LEU A 17 -6.38 6.35 30.33
C LEU A 17 -7.44 7.12 29.52
N ARG A 18 -7.80 8.34 29.94
CA ARG A 18 -8.69 9.23 29.15
C ARG A 18 -8.07 9.57 27.80
N ASN A 19 -6.77 9.86 27.74
CA ASN A 19 -6.07 10.10 26.47
C ASN A 19 -6.11 8.89 25.53
N VAL A 20 -6.07 7.66 26.06
CA VAL A 20 -6.23 6.44 25.26
C VAL A 20 -7.66 6.30 24.72
N ARG A 21 -8.69 6.55 25.54
CA ARG A 21 -10.10 6.51 25.08
C ARG A 21 -10.42 7.55 24.01
N VAL A 22 -9.89 8.77 24.16
CA VAL A 22 -10.06 9.88 23.19
C VAL A 22 -9.30 9.64 21.87
N ASN A 23 -8.39 8.66 21.83
CA ASN A 23 -7.75 8.21 20.58
C ASN A 23 -8.47 7.01 19.92
N MET A 24 -9.41 6.37 20.62
CA MET A 24 -10.20 5.24 20.11
C MET A 24 -11.55 5.68 19.51
N THR A 25 -11.93 6.94 19.67
CA THR A 25 -13.17 7.51 19.11
C THR A 25 -12.92 7.96 17.66
N PRO A 26 -13.70 7.50 16.66
CA PRO A 26 -13.57 7.94 15.28
C PRO A 26 -13.88 9.44 15.19
N ALA A 27 -12.94 10.23 14.68
CA ALA A 27 -13.18 11.63 14.37
C ALA A 27 -13.65 11.73 12.91
N GLU A 28 -14.61 12.63 12.64
CA GLU A 28 -15.02 13.03 11.30
C GLU A 28 -13.81 13.47 10.45
N ALA A 29 -14.00 13.48 9.12
CA ALA A 29 -12.94 13.77 8.15
C ALA A 29 -12.21 15.08 8.47
N GLU A 30 -10.99 14.97 8.99
CA GLU A 30 -10.14 16.09 9.41
C GLU A 30 -8.94 16.18 8.46
N ASP A 31 -8.56 17.39 8.09
CA ASP A 31 -7.40 17.67 7.24
C ASP A 31 -6.10 17.07 7.85
N ALA A 32 -5.24 16.52 7.00
CA ALA A 32 -4.03 15.81 7.38
C ALA A 32 -3.03 16.70 8.17
N ALA A 33 -3.02 18.00 7.89
CA ALA A 33 -2.19 18.97 8.62
C ALA A 33 -2.65 19.14 10.08
N ASP A 34 -3.96 19.26 10.30
CA ASP A 34 -4.55 19.40 11.63
C ASP A 34 -4.47 18.11 12.43
N LYS A 35 -4.67 16.95 11.78
CA LYS A 35 -4.42 15.64 12.37
C LYS A 35 -3.00 15.50 12.91
N ARG A 36 -1.98 15.94 12.14
CA ARG A 36 -0.57 15.94 12.58
C ARG A 36 -0.33 16.89 13.74
N LYS A 37 -0.90 18.10 13.71
CA LYS A 37 -0.77 19.11 14.78
C LYS A 37 -1.41 18.63 16.10
N ARG A 38 -2.59 18.01 16.02
CA ARG A 38 -3.29 17.39 17.14
C ARG A 38 -2.49 16.23 17.74
N GLN A 39 -1.98 15.31 16.90
CA GLN A 39 -1.14 14.21 17.35
C GLN A 39 0.14 14.69 18.04
N LYS A 40 0.78 15.74 17.52
CA LYS A 40 1.98 16.35 18.12
C LYS A 40 1.69 16.95 19.50
N ARG A 41 0.58 17.69 19.65
CA ARG A 41 0.14 18.25 20.95
C ARG A 41 -0.18 17.16 21.96
N ARG A 42 -0.89 16.10 21.55
CA ARG A 42 -1.24 14.96 22.42
C ARG A 42 0.00 14.14 22.83
N SER A 43 0.95 13.93 21.92
CA SER A 43 2.24 13.27 22.22
C SER A 43 3.08 14.07 23.22
N ALA A 44 3.09 15.41 23.12
CA ALA A 44 3.76 16.26 24.10
C ALA A 44 3.09 16.18 25.48
N ALA A 45 1.75 16.22 25.54
CA ALA A 45 1.00 16.11 26.79
C ALA A 45 1.17 14.74 27.47
N LYS A 46 1.15 13.65 26.70
CA LYS A 46 1.41 12.28 27.19
C LYS A 46 2.80 12.16 27.81
N ARG A 47 3.84 12.65 27.13
CA ARG A 47 5.22 12.66 27.64
C ARG A 47 5.36 13.49 28.93
N GLY A 48 4.60 14.58 29.06
CA GLY A 48 4.55 15.38 30.29
C GLY A 48 3.99 14.58 31.48
N LEU A 49 2.85 13.91 31.27
CA LEU A 49 2.22 13.06 32.30
C LEU A 49 3.08 11.85 32.67
N GLU A 50 3.72 11.19 31.71
CA GLU A 50 4.65 10.08 31.96
C GLU A 50 5.88 10.53 32.77
N LYS A 51 6.36 11.75 32.54
CA LYS A 51 7.46 12.35 33.30
C LYS A 51 7.04 12.71 34.74
N GLU A 52 5.82 13.21 34.93
CA GLU A 52 5.26 13.44 36.28
C GLU A 52 5.07 12.12 37.04
N LEU A 53 4.57 11.06 36.38
CA LEU A 53 4.44 9.73 36.98
C LEU A 53 5.79 9.14 37.39
N ALA A 54 6.80 9.27 36.52
CA ALA A 54 8.16 8.83 36.81
C ALA A 54 8.81 9.59 37.98
N ALA A 55 8.50 10.88 38.12
CA ALA A 55 8.98 11.68 39.24
C ALA A 55 8.33 11.26 40.57
N LEU A 56 7.05 10.87 40.56
CA LEU A 56 6.36 10.36 41.74
C LEU A 56 6.87 8.97 42.16
N THR A 57 7.13 8.07 41.22
CA THR A 57 7.69 6.74 41.54
C THR A 57 9.11 6.83 42.10
N LEU A 58 9.93 7.77 41.63
CA LEU A 58 11.26 8.05 42.21
C LEU A 58 11.18 8.62 43.64
N ALA A 59 10.16 9.46 43.92
CA ALA A 59 9.94 9.98 45.27
C ALA A 59 9.46 8.88 46.24
N GLU A 60 8.59 7.98 45.80
CA GLU A 60 8.13 6.80 46.57
C GLU A 60 9.29 5.84 46.87
N SER A 61 10.21 5.60 45.91
CA SER A 61 11.38 4.75 46.14
C SER A 61 12.37 5.37 47.15
N ASN A 62 12.53 6.69 47.16
CA ASN A 62 13.43 7.37 48.10
C ASN A 62 12.89 7.36 49.54
N ASN A 63 11.56 7.47 49.72
CA ASN A 63 10.93 7.30 51.04
C ASN A 63 11.06 5.86 51.56
N SER A 64 10.95 4.85 50.69
CA SER A 64 11.14 3.44 51.06
C SER A 64 12.57 3.18 51.57
N VAL A 65 13.58 3.78 50.93
CA VAL A 65 14.99 3.67 51.36
C VAL A 65 15.25 4.37 52.69
N GLN A 66 14.64 5.54 52.94
CA GLN A 66 14.76 6.21 54.26
C GLN A 66 14.12 5.42 55.40
N THR A 67 13.01 4.72 55.15
CA THR A 67 12.30 3.93 56.17
C THR A 67 13.07 2.66 56.58
N VAL A 68 13.92 2.13 55.68
CA VAL A 68 14.80 0.99 55.96
C VAL A 68 16.05 1.40 56.74
N VAL A 69 16.57 2.61 56.51
CA VAL A 69 17.75 3.14 57.22
C VAL A 69 17.41 3.51 58.68
N THR A 70 16.18 3.93 58.99
CA THR A 70 15.76 4.22 60.37
C THR A 70 15.50 2.98 61.23
N ARG A 71 15.45 1.76 60.66
CA ARG A 71 15.25 0.51 61.42
C ARG A 71 16.53 -0.21 61.83
N ILE A 72 17.71 0.30 61.44
CA ILE A 72 19.01 -0.38 61.65
C ILE A 72 19.89 0.36 62.69
N VAL A 73 19.41 1.43 63.32
CA VAL A 73 20.26 2.29 64.19
C VAL A 73 19.96 2.18 65.69
N ASP A 74 18.92 1.45 66.12
CA ASP A 74 18.63 1.27 67.54
C ASP A 74 18.92 -0.17 67.98
N ASP A 75 20.19 -0.47 68.21
CA ASP A 75 20.66 -1.31 69.33
C ASP A 75 22.17 -1.51 69.21
N GLU A 76 22.95 -0.68 69.89
CA GLU A 76 24.16 -1.10 70.61
C GLU A 76 24.71 0.06 71.46
N ARG A 77 24.71 -0.12 72.78
CA ARG A 77 25.68 0.52 73.68
C ARG A 77 26.18 -0.47 74.74
N PRO A 78 27.40 -0.25 75.27
CA PRO A 78 28.31 -1.29 75.71
C PRO A 78 28.51 -1.30 77.23
N THR A 79 29.10 -2.38 77.74
CA THR A 79 29.68 -2.46 79.08
C THR A 79 31.15 -2.86 79.01
N GLU A 80 31.96 -2.06 79.71
CA GLU A 80 33.40 -2.16 79.94
C GLU A 80 33.80 -3.38 80.78
N GLY A 81 35.08 -3.76 80.73
CA GLY A 81 35.68 -4.64 81.74
C GLY A 81 37.08 -5.16 81.42
N GLN A 82 38.09 -4.34 81.75
CA GLN A 82 39.41 -4.67 82.36
C GLN A 82 40.30 -5.79 81.76
N GLU A 83 41.45 -5.43 81.17
CA GLU A 83 42.80 -5.33 81.80
C GLU A 83 43.53 -6.67 82.02
N GLY A 84 44.69 -6.79 81.37
CA GLY A 84 45.70 -7.81 81.60
C GLY A 84 47.00 -7.40 80.91
N LYS A 85 47.83 -6.62 81.61
CA LYS A 85 49.24 -6.34 81.28
C LYS A 85 50.10 -7.53 81.73
N GLN A 86 50.98 -8.02 80.85
CA GLN A 86 52.27 -8.72 81.08
C GLN A 86 52.62 -9.39 79.73
N GLU A 87 53.83 -9.36 79.16
CA GLU A 87 55.17 -8.93 79.57
C GLU A 87 55.94 -8.70 78.24
N GLU A 88 56.74 -7.63 78.13
CA GLU A 88 57.62 -7.39 76.97
C GLU A 88 58.81 -8.36 77.03
N ASP A 89 58.77 -9.41 76.21
CA ASP A 89 59.97 -10.22 75.95
C ASP A 89 60.88 -9.48 74.95
N ASP A 90 62.11 -9.17 75.40
CA ASP A 90 63.16 -8.54 74.60
C ASP A 90 63.36 -9.30 73.27
N PRO A 91 63.13 -8.67 72.10
CA PRO A 91 63.30 -9.28 70.79
C PRO A 91 64.70 -9.87 70.58
N ALA A 92 65.72 -9.39 71.31
CA ALA A 92 67.08 -9.89 71.25
C ALA A 92 67.28 -11.22 71.98
N GLU A 93 66.51 -11.53 73.05
CA GLU A 93 66.60 -12.82 73.73
C GLU A 93 65.90 -13.93 72.93
N HIS A 94 64.75 -13.63 72.31
CA HIS A 94 64.07 -14.56 71.40
C HIS A 94 64.93 -14.87 70.16
N GLN A 95 65.66 -13.88 69.63
CA GLN A 95 66.63 -14.11 68.54
C GLN A 95 67.86 -14.92 68.97
N ARG A 96 68.33 -14.78 70.21
CA ARG A 96 69.42 -15.61 70.77
C ARG A 96 68.99 -17.08 70.96
N ARG A 97 67.76 -17.33 71.44
CA ARG A 97 67.19 -18.69 71.54
C ARG A 97 66.97 -19.33 70.16
N TYR A 98 66.52 -18.55 69.17
CA TYR A 98 66.35 -19.04 67.80
C TYR A 98 67.69 -19.32 67.09
N ALA A 99 68.74 -18.53 67.37
CA ALA A 99 70.08 -18.76 66.84
C ALA A 99 70.78 -19.98 67.48
N ALA A 100 70.56 -20.25 68.77
CA ALA A 100 71.06 -21.45 69.44
C ALA A 100 70.39 -22.73 68.90
N ALA A 101 69.06 -22.72 68.71
CA ALA A 101 68.33 -23.83 68.09
C ALA A 101 68.71 -24.06 66.61
N TYR A 102 69.09 -23.00 65.89
CA TYR A 102 69.60 -23.10 64.52
C TYR A 102 71.04 -23.63 64.46
N ALA A 103 71.88 -23.35 65.46
CA ALA A 103 73.24 -23.89 65.56
C ALA A 103 73.27 -25.37 65.96
N GLU A 104 72.33 -25.83 66.81
CA GLU A 104 72.20 -27.25 67.17
C GLU A 104 71.59 -28.08 66.02
N GLY A 105 70.67 -27.52 65.24
CA GLY A 105 70.12 -28.19 64.05
C GLY A 105 71.07 -28.26 62.85
N VAL A 106 72.11 -27.42 62.79
CA VAL A 106 73.11 -27.42 61.70
C VAL A 106 74.31 -28.32 62.01
N ARG A 107 74.63 -28.59 63.28
CA ARG A 107 75.67 -29.59 63.62
C ARG A 107 75.20 -31.04 63.58
N ALA A 108 73.89 -31.31 63.59
CA ALA A 108 73.35 -32.66 63.47
C ALA A 108 73.11 -33.14 62.02
N ALA A 109 73.38 -32.31 61.01
CA ALA A 109 73.19 -32.66 59.59
C ALA A 109 74.44 -32.41 58.71
N GLU A 110 75.60 -32.13 59.32
CA GLU A 110 76.89 -31.95 58.62
C GLU A 110 77.97 -32.96 59.03
N SER A 111 77.60 -34.13 59.57
CA SER A 111 78.54 -35.23 59.79
C SER A 111 77.94 -36.60 59.45
N GLU A 112 77.51 -36.78 58.20
CA GLU A 112 77.51 -38.07 57.48
C GLU A 112 76.94 -37.80 56.08
N ALA A 113 77.84 -37.77 55.08
CA ALA A 113 77.65 -37.74 53.62
C ALA A 113 78.53 -36.71 52.89
N VAL A 114 79.70 -36.37 53.45
CA VAL A 114 80.85 -36.03 52.60
C VAL A 114 81.58 -37.33 52.34
N LEU A 115 81.91 -37.58 51.07
CA LEU A 115 82.61 -38.75 50.51
C LEU A 115 81.76 -39.90 49.97
N ALA A 116 80.81 -39.60 49.07
CA ALA A 116 80.64 -40.40 47.85
C ALA A 116 79.77 -39.64 46.84
N ALA A 117 80.15 -39.68 45.56
CA ALA A 117 79.35 -39.21 44.41
C ALA A 117 79.32 -37.70 44.08
N THR A 118 80.42 -36.97 44.25
CA THR A 118 80.61 -35.62 43.63
C THR A 118 81.87 -35.50 42.79
N SER A 119 82.20 -36.53 41.99
CA SER A 119 83.37 -36.46 41.09
C SER A 119 83.14 -36.83 39.63
N THR A 120 81.90 -37.05 39.16
CA THR A 120 81.67 -37.50 37.77
C THR A 120 80.38 -36.98 37.14
N LEU A 121 80.10 -35.68 37.25
CA LEU A 121 78.99 -35.06 36.50
C LEU A 121 79.46 -33.77 35.82
N SER A 122 79.11 -33.65 34.53
CA SER A 122 79.43 -32.48 33.70
C SER A 122 78.82 -31.19 34.27
N THR A 123 79.38 -30.01 33.97
CA THR A 123 78.92 -28.72 34.51
C THR A 123 77.41 -28.43 34.33
N PRO A 124 76.72 -28.88 33.24
CA PRO A 124 75.27 -28.81 33.11
C PRO A 124 74.50 -29.62 34.17
N ASP A 125 74.99 -30.82 34.52
CA ASP A 125 74.34 -31.76 35.44
C ASP A 125 74.44 -31.29 36.89
N ARG A 126 75.59 -30.68 37.25
CA ARG A 126 75.76 -30.05 38.57
C ARG A 126 74.81 -28.85 38.74
N ALA A 127 74.65 -28.04 37.69
CA ALA A 127 73.70 -26.94 37.70
C ALA A 127 72.23 -27.43 37.76
N ALA A 128 71.91 -28.55 37.11
CA ALA A 128 70.60 -29.19 37.19
C ALA A 128 70.29 -29.72 38.59
N ALA A 129 71.25 -30.39 39.24
CA ALA A 129 71.13 -30.88 40.61
C ALA A 129 70.91 -29.73 41.62
N ILE A 130 71.63 -28.61 41.46
CA ILE A 130 71.44 -27.41 42.29
C ILE A 130 70.05 -26.81 42.06
N ARG A 131 69.57 -26.72 40.82
CA ARG A 131 68.19 -26.27 40.51
C ARG A 131 67.14 -27.18 41.14
N ALA A 132 67.35 -28.50 41.12
CA ALA A 132 66.46 -29.47 41.76
C ALA A 132 66.42 -29.29 43.28
N ARG A 133 67.59 -29.16 43.93
CA ARG A 133 67.67 -28.89 45.39
C ARG A 133 67.00 -27.58 45.78
N ASN A 134 67.19 -26.52 45.00
CA ASN A 134 66.55 -25.24 45.23
C ASN A 134 65.04 -25.27 44.98
N ALA A 135 64.59 -26.02 43.97
CA ALA A 135 63.17 -26.26 43.73
C ALA A 135 62.52 -27.00 44.90
N GLU A 136 63.21 -27.99 45.48
CA GLU A 136 62.72 -28.76 46.62
C GLU A 136 62.63 -27.90 47.89
N ARG A 137 63.67 -27.11 48.20
CA ARG A 137 63.61 -26.10 49.27
C ARG A 137 62.44 -25.12 49.07
N ALA A 138 62.18 -24.71 47.83
CA ALA A 138 61.05 -23.83 47.51
C ALA A 138 59.69 -24.54 47.60
N ARG A 139 59.62 -25.87 47.43
CA ARG A 139 58.40 -26.65 47.69
C ARG A 139 58.11 -26.71 49.18
N ILE A 140 59.10 -27.08 50.00
CA ILE A 140 58.96 -27.15 51.47
C ILE A 140 58.56 -25.78 52.03
N ARG A 141 59.22 -24.70 51.61
CA ARG A 141 58.84 -23.33 52.01
C ARG A 141 57.42 -22.94 51.59
N ARG A 142 56.93 -23.39 50.43
CA ARG A 142 55.55 -23.13 49.98
C ARG A 142 54.53 -23.98 50.74
N ALA A 143 54.86 -25.22 51.07
CA ALA A 143 54.02 -26.10 51.88
C ALA A 143 53.78 -25.49 53.26
N ASN A 144 54.87 -25.07 53.92
CA ASN A 144 54.86 -24.52 55.28
C ASN A 144 54.43 -23.04 55.37
N MET A 145 54.05 -22.40 54.25
CA MET A 145 53.66 -21.00 54.24
C MET A 145 52.20 -20.82 54.76
N PRO A 146 51.95 -19.90 55.72
CA PRO A 146 50.61 -19.60 56.21
C PRO A 146 49.68 -19.07 55.11
N ALA A 147 48.36 -19.29 55.26
CA ALA A 147 47.36 -18.86 54.27
C ALA A 147 47.40 -17.35 53.97
N SER A 148 47.58 -16.51 55.00
CA SER A 148 47.71 -15.05 54.86
C SER A 148 48.95 -14.66 54.03
N GLN A 149 50.09 -15.32 54.24
CA GLN A 149 51.31 -15.09 53.45
C GLN A 149 51.18 -15.62 52.02
N LYS A 150 50.51 -16.77 51.83
CA LYS A 150 50.15 -17.28 50.49
C LYS A 150 49.28 -16.28 49.72
N GLU A 151 48.35 -15.61 50.38
CA GLU A 151 47.50 -14.62 49.72
C GLU A 151 48.25 -13.32 49.38
N ARG A 152 49.06 -12.79 50.31
CA ARG A 152 49.92 -11.62 50.04
C ARG A 152 50.89 -11.87 48.88
N THR A 153 51.48 -13.06 48.82
CA THR A 153 52.38 -13.44 47.71
C THR A 153 51.64 -13.58 46.39
N LYS A 154 50.41 -14.13 46.35
CA LYS A 154 49.56 -14.14 45.16
C LYS A 154 49.24 -12.72 44.68
N ILE A 155 48.86 -11.81 45.58
CA ILE A 155 48.56 -10.40 45.24
C ILE A 155 49.81 -9.75 44.64
N LYS A 156 50.97 -9.89 45.30
CA LYS A 156 52.25 -9.34 44.81
C LYS A 156 52.63 -9.89 43.43
N ASN A 157 52.41 -11.19 43.20
CA ASN A 157 52.66 -11.82 41.90
C ASN A 157 51.65 -11.36 40.82
N ARG A 158 50.39 -11.14 41.19
CA ARG A 158 49.36 -10.59 40.30
C ARG A 158 49.73 -9.17 39.87
N GLU A 159 50.17 -8.32 40.80
CA GLU A 159 50.60 -6.95 40.49
C GLU A 159 51.87 -6.93 39.61
N ARG A 160 52.86 -7.77 39.92
CA ARG A 160 54.04 -7.94 39.04
C ARG A 160 53.66 -8.40 37.64
N ALA A 161 52.71 -9.35 37.53
CA ALA A 161 52.22 -9.83 36.24
C ALA A 161 51.44 -8.75 35.46
N LYS A 162 50.63 -7.91 36.14
CA LYS A 162 49.97 -6.76 35.53
C LYS A 162 50.98 -5.74 35.01
N ALA A 163 51.95 -5.36 35.85
CA ALA A 163 53.01 -4.42 35.47
C ALA A 163 53.86 -4.94 34.31
N SER A 164 54.16 -6.24 34.28
CA SER A 164 54.85 -6.88 33.15
C SER A 164 54.02 -6.86 31.87
N ARG A 165 52.71 -7.15 31.94
CA ARG A 165 51.80 -7.10 30.78
C ARG A 165 51.68 -5.69 30.21
N ALA A 166 51.65 -4.66 31.07
CA ALA A 166 51.55 -3.27 30.67
C ALA A 166 52.78 -2.75 29.92
N ARG A 167 53.95 -3.37 30.11
CA ARG A 167 55.22 -3.01 29.46
C ARG A 167 55.50 -3.78 28.16
N ARG A 168 54.59 -4.65 27.70
CA ARG A 168 54.81 -5.46 26.48
C ARG A 168 54.56 -4.64 25.22
N THR A 169 55.40 -4.86 24.22
CA THR A 169 55.19 -4.33 22.86
C THR A 169 54.08 -5.09 22.13
N GLU A 170 53.54 -4.53 21.04
CA GLU A 170 52.48 -5.16 20.25
C GLU A 170 52.90 -6.53 19.68
N GLU A 171 54.15 -6.66 19.21
CA GLU A 171 54.72 -7.92 18.75
C GLU A 171 54.76 -8.99 19.86
N GLN A 172 55.20 -8.60 21.07
CA GLN A 172 55.21 -9.50 22.24
C GLN A 172 53.78 -9.90 22.67
N LEU A 173 52.81 -9.01 22.49
CA LEU A 173 51.40 -9.33 22.74
C LEU A 173 50.84 -10.31 21.70
N ILE A 174 51.20 -10.17 20.42
CA ILE A 174 50.84 -11.11 19.36
C ILE A 174 51.47 -12.48 19.62
N ALA A 175 52.77 -12.55 19.86
CA ALA A 175 53.48 -13.80 20.14
C ALA A 175 52.92 -14.52 21.38
N THR A 176 52.57 -13.77 22.43
CA THR A 176 51.97 -14.37 23.63
C THR A 176 50.54 -14.88 23.40
N ARG A 177 49.74 -14.20 22.58
CA ARG A 177 48.41 -14.67 22.17
C ARG A 177 48.51 -15.92 21.30
N GLU A 178 49.48 -15.99 20.39
CA GLU A 178 49.72 -17.17 19.56
C GLU A 178 50.17 -18.38 20.37
N ALA A 179 51.11 -18.19 21.30
CA ALA A 179 51.53 -19.24 22.23
C ALA A 179 50.35 -19.75 23.08
N GLU A 180 49.47 -18.85 23.54
CA GLU A 180 48.25 -19.25 24.27
C GLU A 180 47.25 -19.99 23.39
N ARG A 181 47.10 -19.59 22.12
CA ARG A 181 46.24 -20.28 21.13
C ARG A 181 46.72 -21.72 20.92
N VAL A 182 48.03 -21.92 20.71
CA VAL A 182 48.63 -23.25 20.53
C VAL A 182 48.46 -24.12 21.77
N ARG A 183 48.72 -23.58 22.97
CA ARG A 183 48.50 -24.30 24.24
C ARG A 183 47.04 -24.73 24.43
N LYS A 184 46.09 -23.85 24.11
CA LYS A 184 44.66 -24.19 24.17
C LYS A 184 44.28 -25.27 23.15
N GLN A 185 44.87 -25.24 21.96
CA GLN A 185 44.66 -26.25 20.93
C GLN A 185 45.19 -27.63 21.38
N GLN A 186 46.41 -27.67 21.91
CA GLN A 186 47.00 -28.90 22.48
C GLN A 186 46.16 -29.44 23.64
N ARG A 187 45.74 -28.58 24.59
CA ARG A 187 44.83 -28.98 25.67
C ARG A 187 43.53 -29.60 25.13
N ARG A 188 42.91 -28.99 24.11
CA ARG A 188 41.68 -29.52 23.48
C ARG A 188 41.89 -30.86 22.77
N ALA A 189 43.06 -31.07 22.18
CA ALA A 189 43.40 -32.33 21.53
C ALA A 189 43.52 -33.49 22.53
N HIS A 190 44.04 -33.21 23.73
CA HIS A 190 44.20 -34.20 24.81
C HIS A 190 42.95 -34.38 25.71
N GLN A 191 41.88 -33.62 25.50
CA GLN A 191 40.65 -33.75 26.29
C GLN A 191 39.88 -35.03 25.97
N THR A 192 39.39 -35.68 27.03
CA THR A 192 38.48 -36.83 26.91
C THR A 192 37.09 -36.40 26.44
N ALA A 193 36.28 -37.34 25.94
CA ALA A 193 34.92 -37.06 25.50
C ALA A 193 34.02 -36.50 26.64
N ALA A 194 34.18 -36.99 27.86
CA ALA A 194 33.47 -36.54 29.04
C ALA A 194 33.83 -35.10 29.42
N GLU A 195 35.12 -34.75 29.44
CA GLU A 195 35.60 -33.39 29.70
C GLU A 195 35.10 -32.40 28.65
N ARG A 196 35.06 -32.80 27.37
CA ARG A 196 34.50 -31.98 26.29
C ARG A 196 33.00 -31.74 26.46
N SER A 197 32.26 -32.76 26.89
CA SER A 197 30.83 -32.64 27.18
C SER A 197 30.59 -31.68 28.35
N HIS A 198 31.35 -31.83 29.43
CA HIS A 198 31.28 -30.96 30.60
C HIS A 198 31.63 -29.50 30.27
N GLU A 199 32.70 -29.25 29.50
CA GLU A 199 33.08 -27.90 29.07
C GLU A 199 32.02 -27.29 28.14
N ARG A 200 31.38 -28.08 27.26
CA ARG A 200 30.26 -27.61 26.43
C ARG A 200 29.05 -27.22 27.27
N GLU A 201 28.69 -28.02 28.26
CA GLU A 201 27.56 -27.72 29.13
C GLU A 201 27.83 -26.51 30.03
N GLN A 202 29.03 -26.39 30.60
CA GLN A 202 29.43 -25.18 31.34
C GLN A 202 29.37 -23.92 30.44
N ASN A 203 29.84 -24.00 29.20
CA ASN A 203 29.74 -22.89 28.25
C ASN A 203 28.29 -22.56 27.91
N ARG A 204 27.41 -23.57 27.79
CA ARG A 204 25.97 -23.39 27.56
C ARG A 204 25.31 -22.67 28.73
N ILE A 205 25.56 -23.12 29.96
CA ILE A 205 25.05 -22.49 31.19
C ILE A 205 25.56 -21.06 31.30
N GLN A 206 26.85 -20.82 31.08
CA GLN A 206 27.41 -19.47 31.13
C GLN A 206 26.80 -18.56 30.05
N GLN A 207 26.53 -19.09 28.85
CA GLN A 207 25.87 -18.34 27.79
C GLN A 207 24.41 -18.02 28.14
N GLN A 208 23.69 -18.96 28.77
CA GLN A 208 22.32 -18.72 29.25
C GLN A 208 22.29 -17.63 30.33
N LEU A 209 23.18 -17.70 31.33
CA LEU A 209 23.29 -16.67 32.36
C LEU A 209 23.61 -15.29 31.76
N ARG A 210 24.53 -15.23 30.79
CA ARG A 210 24.82 -13.98 30.06
C ARG A 210 23.60 -13.45 29.30
N ARG A 211 22.84 -14.31 28.61
CA ARG A 211 21.63 -13.91 27.88
C ARG A 211 20.49 -13.48 28.83
N ALA A 212 20.38 -14.12 29.99
CA ALA A 212 19.39 -13.77 31.00
C ALA A 212 19.71 -12.42 31.65
N ALA A 213 20.99 -12.13 31.88
CA ALA A 213 21.47 -10.85 32.43
C ALA A 213 21.44 -9.69 31.41
N GLN A 214 21.23 -9.97 30.12
CA GLN A 214 21.23 -8.93 29.09
C GLN A 214 19.98 -8.04 29.15
N THR A 215 20.22 -6.74 29.10
CA THR A 215 19.17 -5.73 28.93
C THR A 215 18.50 -5.86 27.55
N SER A 216 17.33 -5.27 27.38
CA SER A 216 16.64 -5.22 26.08
C SER A 216 17.47 -4.49 25.02
N ALA A 217 18.18 -3.42 25.42
CA ALA A 217 19.07 -2.64 24.55
C ALA A 217 20.27 -3.47 24.06
N GLU A 218 20.94 -4.21 24.96
CA GLU A 218 22.05 -5.09 24.59
C GLU A 218 21.60 -6.21 23.66
N ARG A 219 20.42 -6.80 23.89
CA ARG A 219 19.82 -7.79 23.00
C ARG A 219 19.58 -7.22 21.60
N GLN A 220 19.06 -6.00 21.51
CA GLN A 220 18.86 -5.33 20.22
C GLN A 220 20.18 -5.03 19.52
N ALA A 221 21.21 -4.56 20.24
CA ALA A 221 22.54 -4.31 19.68
C ALA A 221 23.17 -5.58 19.11
N VAL A 222 23.08 -6.70 19.83
CA VAL A 222 23.57 -8.01 19.36
C VAL A 222 22.79 -8.48 18.13
N GLN A 223 21.46 -8.29 18.10
CA GLN A 223 20.66 -8.63 16.92
C GLN A 223 21.02 -7.77 15.71
N GLN A 224 21.22 -6.46 15.89
CA GLN A 224 21.66 -5.57 14.82
C GLN A 224 23.04 -5.96 14.30
N GLN A 225 23.99 -6.28 15.18
CA GLN A 225 25.31 -6.74 14.79
C GLN A 225 25.26 -8.07 14.01
N ASN A 226 24.42 -9.02 14.44
CA ASN A 226 24.23 -10.28 13.73
C ASN A 226 23.57 -10.08 12.36
N ARG A 227 22.60 -9.16 12.25
CA ARG A 227 21.99 -8.76 10.96
C ARG A 227 23.04 -8.14 10.04
N ALA A 228 23.88 -7.25 10.54
CA ALA A 228 24.95 -6.61 9.78
C ALA A 228 25.98 -7.64 9.28
N ARG A 229 26.43 -8.55 10.16
CA ARG A 229 27.34 -9.66 9.76
C ARG A 229 26.70 -10.56 8.72
N GLY A 230 25.41 -10.89 8.88
CA GLY A 230 24.67 -11.69 7.90
C GLY A 230 24.52 -10.98 6.55
N ALA A 231 24.30 -9.66 6.56
CA ALA A 231 24.22 -8.85 5.35
C ALA A 231 25.58 -8.77 4.64
N ALA A 232 26.67 -8.50 5.38
CA ALA A 232 28.02 -8.47 4.83
C ALA A 232 28.42 -9.82 4.22
N ARG A 233 28.08 -10.92 4.90
CA ARG A 233 28.29 -12.27 4.36
C ARG A 233 27.54 -12.47 3.05
N ARG A 234 26.25 -12.12 2.97
CA ARG A 234 25.45 -12.25 1.73
C ARG A 234 25.94 -11.35 0.61
N ALA A 235 26.44 -10.16 0.93
CA ALA A 235 27.00 -9.23 -0.05
C ALA A 235 28.26 -9.82 -0.72
N GLY A 236 29.10 -10.51 0.04
CA GLY A 236 30.32 -11.16 -0.46
C GLY A 236 30.12 -12.55 -1.10
N GLN A 237 28.90 -13.07 -1.18
CA GLN A 237 28.63 -14.38 -1.81
C GLN A 237 28.59 -14.28 -3.33
N THR A 238 29.16 -15.30 -4.00
CA THR A 238 29.01 -15.47 -5.45
C THR A 238 27.59 -15.90 -5.81
N ASP A 239 27.19 -15.75 -7.07
CA ASP A 239 25.85 -16.17 -7.51
C ASP A 239 25.65 -17.69 -7.42
N GLU A 240 26.71 -18.48 -7.62
CA GLU A 240 26.69 -19.93 -7.40
C GLU A 240 26.44 -20.30 -5.93
N GLU A 241 27.11 -19.63 -5.00
CA GLU A 241 26.89 -19.82 -3.56
C GLU A 241 25.46 -19.42 -3.16
N ARG A 242 24.94 -18.32 -3.73
CA ARG A 242 23.55 -17.89 -3.50
C ARG A 242 22.56 -18.92 -4.01
N GLU A 243 22.80 -19.48 -5.18
CA GLU A 243 21.92 -20.50 -5.76
C GLU A 243 22.00 -21.83 -5.03
N ALA A 244 23.18 -22.23 -4.54
CA ALA A 244 23.33 -23.40 -3.67
C ALA A 244 22.52 -23.24 -2.37
N VAL A 245 22.55 -22.06 -1.74
CA VAL A 245 21.74 -21.76 -0.56
C VAL A 245 20.24 -21.78 -0.89
N ARG A 246 19.82 -21.19 -2.02
CA ARG A 246 18.42 -21.24 -2.47
C ARG A 246 17.96 -22.67 -2.72
N ARG A 247 18.80 -23.52 -3.33
CA ARG A 247 18.50 -24.94 -3.57
C ARG A 247 18.26 -25.69 -2.26
N VAL A 248 19.15 -25.52 -1.27
CA VAL A 248 18.98 -26.13 0.06
C VAL A 248 17.69 -25.64 0.73
N ASN A 249 17.38 -24.35 0.62
CA ASN A 249 16.14 -23.79 1.18
C ASN A 249 14.89 -24.35 0.48
N ARG A 250 14.91 -24.50 -0.86
CA ARG A 250 13.80 -25.12 -1.61
C ARG A 250 13.53 -26.55 -1.15
N VAL A 251 14.58 -27.36 -0.99
CA VAL A 251 14.46 -28.75 -0.51
C VAL A 251 13.92 -28.79 0.93
N ARG A 252 14.50 -27.98 1.82
CA ARG A 252 14.05 -27.92 3.22
C ARG A 252 12.57 -27.52 3.33
N GLU A 253 12.16 -26.55 2.53
CA GLU A 253 10.79 -26.06 2.53
C GLU A 253 9.81 -27.08 1.91
N ALA A 254 10.23 -27.81 0.88
CA ALA A 254 9.44 -28.91 0.30
C ALA A 254 9.21 -30.03 1.33
N VAL A 255 10.27 -30.47 2.02
CA VAL A 255 10.19 -31.47 3.10
C VAL A 255 9.28 -30.97 4.23
N ARG A 256 9.42 -29.70 4.63
CA ARG A 256 8.56 -29.07 5.64
C ARG A 256 7.09 -29.12 5.23
N ARG A 257 6.75 -28.75 3.99
CA ARG A 257 5.37 -28.74 3.48
C ARG A 257 4.78 -30.14 3.37
N ALA A 258 5.58 -31.12 2.94
CA ALA A 258 5.15 -32.51 2.84
C ALA A 258 4.74 -33.07 4.22
N GLY A 259 5.49 -32.73 5.27
CA GLY A 259 5.23 -33.16 6.65
C GLY A 259 4.15 -32.37 7.42
N LEU A 260 3.45 -31.41 6.81
CA LEU A 260 2.35 -30.70 7.47
C LEU A 260 1.08 -31.56 7.49
N SER A 261 0.36 -31.54 8.63
CA SER A 261 -1.02 -32.04 8.70
C SER A 261 -1.96 -31.19 7.86
N ASP A 262 -3.14 -31.71 7.52
CA ASP A 262 -4.11 -30.97 6.69
C ASP A 262 -4.63 -29.69 7.37
N GLU A 263 -4.81 -29.71 8.70
CA GLU A 263 -5.11 -28.51 9.49
C GLU A 263 -3.98 -27.47 9.41
N ALA A 264 -2.72 -27.90 9.52
CA ALA A 264 -1.57 -27.02 9.39
C ALA A 264 -1.41 -26.48 7.96
N ARG A 265 -1.83 -27.25 6.94
CA ARG A 265 -1.86 -26.77 5.55
C ARG A 265 -2.94 -25.71 5.36
N GLU A 266 -4.12 -25.89 5.94
CA GLU A 266 -5.22 -24.93 5.79
C GLU A 266 -4.92 -23.62 6.53
N THR A 267 -4.33 -23.67 7.73
CA THR A 267 -3.87 -22.46 8.43
C THR A 267 -2.82 -21.69 7.62
N VAL A 268 -1.85 -22.38 6.99
CA VAL A 268 -0.88 -21.75 6.08
C VAL A 268 -1.57 -21.12 4.86
N ARG A 269 -2.58 -21.80 4.28
CA ARG A 269 -3.37 -21.26 3.16
C ARG A 269 -4.14 -20.01 3.58
N GLN A 270 -4.78 -20.02 4.75
CA GLN A 270 -5.49 -18.87 5.29
C GLN A 270 -4.56 -17.67 5.46
N VAL A 271 -3.41 -17.86 6.12
CA VAL A 271 -2.40 -16.79 6.30
C VAL A 271 -1.92 -16.23 4.96
N ASN A 272 -1.73 -17.09 3.95
CA ASN A 272 -1.38 -16.63 2.60
C ASN A 272 -2.51 -15.82 1.96
N ARG A 273 -3.78 -16.26 2.06
CA ARG A 273 -4.95 -15.51 1.54
C ARG A 273 -5.03 -14.12 2.18
N GLU A 274 -4.86 -14.03 3.50
CA GLU A 274 -4.89 -12.76 4.24
C GLU A 274 -3.74 -11.85 3.84
N ARG A 275 -2.53 -12.39 3.69
CA ARG A 275 -1.36 -11.63 3.22
C ARG A 275 -1.58 -11.11 1.79
N ASP A 276 -2.10 -11.94 0.89
CA ASP A 276 -2.31 -11.55 -0.50
C ASP A 276 -3.46 -10.53 -0.61
N ALA A 277 -4.49 -10.63 0.23
CA ALA A 277 -5.55 -9.62 0.33
C ALA A 277 -5.00 -8.29 0.86
N ALA A 278 -4.18 -8.31 1.91
CA ALA A 278 -3.52 -7.11 2.43
C ALA A 278 -2.57 -6.48 1.40
N SER A 279 -1.83 -7.29 0.65
CA SER A 279 -0.97 -6.85 -0.44
C SER A 279 -1.79 -6.14 -1.54
N ARG A 280 -2.89 -6.76 -2.00
CA ARG A 280 -3.81 -6.15 -2.97
C ARG A 280 -4.45 -4.85 -2.46
N ALA A 281 -4.81 -4.80 -1.18
CA ALA A 281 -5.36 -3.58 -0.57
C ALA A 281 -4.33 -2.45 -0.45
N ALA A 282 -3.04 -2.79 -0.33
CA ALA A 282 -1.95 -1.82 -0.25
C ALA A 282 -1.39 -1.40 -1.63
N GLN A 283 -1.86 -2.01 -2.73
CA GLN A 283 -1.40 -1.65 -4.07
C GLN A 283 -1.85 -0.24 -4.45
N THR A 284 -0.92 0.51 -5.05
CA THR A 284 -1.26 1.74 -5.75
C THR A 284 -2.04 1.44 -7.03
N ASP A 285 -2.73 2.44 -7.56
CA ASP A 285 -3.55 2.30 -8.77
C ASP A 285 -2.72 1.83 -9.97
N GLU A 286 -1.51 2.36 -10.13
CA GLU A 286 -0.56 1.93 -11.18
C GLU A 286 -0.15 0.47 -11.02
N GLN A 287 0.18 0.03 -9.79
CA GLN A 287 0.54 -1.35 -9.51
C GLN A 287 -0.64 -2.31 -9.75
N ARG A 288 -1.86 -1.86 -9.45
CA ARG A 288 -3.08 -2.63 -9.67
C ARG A 288 -3.37 -2.79 -11.16
N VAL A 289 -3.24 -1.74 -11.95
CA VAL A 289 -3.38 -1.80 -13.42
C VAL A 289 -2.31 -2.71 -14.03
N ALA A 290 -1.04 -2.56 -13.64
CA ALA A 290 0.04 -3.43 -14.12
C ALA A 290 -0.18 -4.90 -13.73
N SER A 291 -0.62 -5.17 -12.50
CA SER A 291 -0.96 -6.52 -12.05
C SER A 291 -2.10 -7.12 -12.85
N GLN A 292 -3.15 -6.35 -13.16
CA GLN A 292 -4.28 -6.80 -13.97
C GLN A 292 -3.87 -7.03 -15.43
N ALA A 293 -2.97 -6.22 -15.99
CA ALA A 293 -2.45 -6.42 -17.34
C ALA A 293 -1.68 -7.74 -17.46
N LEU A 294 -0.76 -8.02 -16.51
CA LEU A 294 -0.05 -9.29 -16.43
C LEU A 294 -0.99 -10.48 -16.23
N ASP A 295 -2.07 -10.28 -15.47
CA ASP A 295 -3.10 -11.30 -15.26
C ASP A 295 -3.83 -11.66 -16.56
N ARG A 296 -4.26 -10.63 -17.30
CA ARG A 296 -4.91 -10.78 -18.61
C ARG A 296 -4.01 -11.47 -19.62
N GLU A 297 -2.74 -11.10 -19.68
CA GLU A 297 -1.75 -11.72 -20.57
C GLU A 297 -1.55 -13.20 -20.22
N ARG A 298 -1.36 -13.53 -18.94
CA ARG A 298 -1.25 -14.92 -18.49
C ARG A 298 -2.50 -15.73 -18.83
N HIS A 299 -3.69 -15.18 -18.64
CA HIS A 299 -4.94 -15.85 -19.01
C HIS A 299 -5.10 -15.99 -20.53
N ALA A 300 -4.62 -15.04 -21.33
CA ALA A 300 -4.63 -15.14 -22.79
C ALA A 300 -3.68 -16.25 -23.28
N VAL A 301 -2.47 -16.32 -22.73
CA VAL A 301 -1.50 -17.40 -23.02
C VAL A 301 -2.08 -18.77 -22.63
N ASN A 302 -2.65 -18.88 -21.42
CA ASN A 302 -3.26 -20.13 -20.98
C ASN A 302 -4.42 -20.57 -21.89
N ARG A 303 -5.26 -19.63 -22.36
CA ARG A 303 -6.33 -19.95 -23.32
C ARG A 303 -5.81 -20.36 -24.69
N ALA A 304 -4.69 -19.80 -25.14
CA ALA A 304 -4.09 -20.11 -26.43
C ALA A 304 -3.42 -21.50 -26.45
N VAL A 305 -2.92 -21.96 -25.30
CA VAL A 305 -2.24 -23.27 -25.16
C VAL A 305 -3.21 -24.39 -24.75
N GLN A 306 -4.40 -24.04 -24.23
CA GLN A 306 -5.39 -25.01 -23.77
C GLN A 306 -5.94 -25.89 -24.90
N THR A 307 -5.92 -27.20 -24.68
CA THR A 307 -6.57 -28.16 -25.56
C THR A 307 -8.10 -28.12 -25.40
N ASP A 308 -8.83 -28.63 -26.40
CA ASP A 308 -10.30 -28.67 -26.32
C ASP A 308 -10.81 -29.58 -25.18
N GLU A 309 -10.07 -30.63 -24.83
CA GLU A 309 -10.35 -31.50 -23.68
C GLU A 309 -10.18 -30.76 -22.35
N GLU A 310 -9.08 -30.02 -22.18
CA GLU A 310 -8.84 -29.19 -20.99
C GLU A 310 -9.86 -28.05 -20.85
N ARG A 311 -10.32 -27.51 -21.99
CA ARG A 311 -11.38 -26.49 -22.03
C ARG A 311 -12.71 -27.08 -21.59
N SER A 312 -13.07 -28.26 -22.09
CA SER A 312 -14.28 -28.99 -21.68
C SER A 312 -14.26 -29.34 -20.20
N ALA A 313 -13.13 -29.87 -19.70
CA ALA A 313 -12.94 -30.18 -18.28
C ALA A 313 -12.99 -28.93 -17.37
N SER A 314 -12.47 -27.79 -17.83
CA SER A 314 -12.57 -26.54 -17.07
C SER A 314 -14.03 -26.05 -17.00
N GLN A 315 -14.77 -26.16 -18.10
CA GLN A 315 -16.19 -25.80 -18.14
C GLN A 315 -17.05 -26.69 -17.25
N THR A 316 -16.77 -27.99 -17.15
CA THR A 316 -17.48 -28.88 -16.23
C THR A 316 -17.18 -28.52 -14.78
N ILE A 317 -15.91 -28.28 -14.43
CA ILE A 317 -15.53 -27.83 -13.08
C ILE A 317 -16.22 -26.52 -12.71
N ASP A 318 -16.28 -25.54 -13.62
CA ASP A 318 -16.94 -24.27 -13.35
C ASP A 318 -18.46 -24.43 -13.25
N ARG A 319 -19.08 -25.30 -14.07
CA ARG A 319 -20.50 -25.67 -13.93
C ARG A 319 -20.79 -26.29 -12.58
N ASP A 320 -19.93 -27.20 -12.11
CA ASP A 320 -20.08 -27.89 -10.83
C ASP A 320 -19.88 -26.91 -9.66
N ARG A 321 -18.91 -26.01 -9.73
CA ARG A 321 -18.72 -24.92 -8.74
C ARG A 321 -19.93 -24.01 -8.68
N HIS A 322 -20.47 -23.60 -9.84
CA HIS A 322 -21.68 -22.77 -9.88
C HIS A 322 -22.91 -23.53 -9.37
N ALA A 323 -23.02 -24.84 -9.64
CA ALA A 323 -24.08 -25.69 -9.11
C ALA A 323 -23.98 -25.82 -7.58
N ALA A 324 -22.79 -26.11 -7.04
CA ALA A 324 -22.54 -26.18 -5.60
C ALA A 324 -22.80 -24.82 -4.91
N ARG A 325 -22.39 -23.71 -5.53
CA ARG A 325 -22.70 -22.37 -5.02
C ARG A 325 -24.21 -22.13 -4.96
N ARG A 326 -24.95 -22.52 -6.00
CA ARG A 326 -26.42 -22.40 -6.01
C ARG A 326 -27.09 -23.31 -4.99
N ALA A 327 -26.58 -24.52 -4.79
CA ALA A 327 -27.10 -25.47 -3.80
C ALA A 327 -26.87 -25.01 -2.35
N GLY A 328 -25.84 -24.20 -2.11
CA GLY A 328 -25.55 -23.61 -0.81
C GLY A 328 -26.27 -22.29 -0.51
N LEU A 329 -27.07 -21.75 -1.44
CA LEU A 329 -27.87 -20.55 -1.20
C LEU A 329 -29.10 -20.90 -0.38
N THR A 330 -29.42 -20.05 0.58
CA THR A 330 -30.68 -20.12 1.33
C THR A 330 -31.87 -19.76 0.44
N GLU A 331 -33.09 -20.20 0.81
CA GLU A 331 -34.30 -19.87 0.05
C GLU A 331 -34.52 -18.35 -0.07
N GLU A 332 -34.16 -17.58 0.96
CA GLU A 332 -34.23 -16.12 0.97
C GLU A 332 -33.26 -15.49 -0.05
N GLU A 333 -32.02 -15.99 -0.14
CA GLU A 333 -31.04 -15.53 -1.14
C GLU A 333 -31.43 -15.92 -2.57
N VAL A 334 -32.05 -17.10 -2.74
CA VAL A 334 -32.58 -17.54 -4.04
C VAL A 334 -33.74 -16.65 -4.48
N GLU A 335 -34.65 -16.31 -3.58
CA GLU A 335 -35.79 -15.43 -3.90
C GLU A 335 -35.33 -13.99 -4.13
N ALA A 336 -34.33 -13.50 -3.39
CA ALA A 336 -33.71 -12.19 -3.65
C ALA A 336 -33.06 -12.15 -5.05
N GLN A 337 -32.36 -13.20 -5.48
CA GLN A 337 -31.78 -13.28 -6.83
C GLN A 337 -32.86 -13.37 -7.92
N ARG A 338 -33.93 -14.14 -7.68
CA ARG A 338 -35.07 -14.22 -8.61
C ARG A 338 -35.81 -12.90 -8.71
N GLU A 339 -35.95 -12.18 -7.60
CA GLU A 339 -36.56 -10.87 -7.57
C GLU A 339 -35.68 -9.83 -8.26
N GLN A 340 -34.36 -9.88 -8.05
CA GLN A 340 -33.41 -9.05 -8.78
C GLN A 340 -33.45 -9.31 -10.29
N GLU A 341 -33.57 -10.57 -10.73
CA GLU A 341 -33.74 -10.92 -12.14
C GLU A 341 -35.13 -10.55 -12.68
N ARG A 342 -36.20 -10.65 -11.87
CA ARG A 342 -37.55 -10.15 -12.21
C ARG A 342 -37.52 -8.63 -12.39
N ILE A 343 -36.87 -7.90 -11.50
CA ILE A 343 -36.67 -6.44 -11.58
C ILE A 343 -35.83 -6.08 -12.82
N ARG A 344 -34.78 -6.85 -13.11
CA ARG A 344 -33.96 -6.68 -14.32
C ARG A 344 -34.78 -6.87 -15.59
N ARG A 345 -35.55 -7.97 -15.68
CA ARG A 345 -36.44 -8.26 -16.83
C ARG A 345 -37.56 -7.23 -16.97
N LYS A 346 -38.14 -6.75 -15.86
CA LYS A 346 -39.12 -5.65 -15.86
C LYS A 346 -38.50 -4.33 -16.33
N SER A 347 -37.27 -4.02 -15.92
CA SER A 347 -36.51 -2.84 -16.35
C SER A 347 -36.06 -2.87 -17.81
N VAL A 348 -35.85 -4.05 -18.38
CA VAL A 348 -35.53 -4.21 -19.81
C VAL A 348 -36.79 -4.09 -20.67
N LYS A 349 -37.95 -4.57 -20.19
CA LYS A 349 -39.21 -4.59 -20.97
C LYS A 349 -40.00 -3.28 -20.93
N ARG A 350 -39.80 -2.46 -19.91
CA ARG A 350 -40.30 -1.10 -19.81
C ARG A 350 -39.07 -0.20 -19.86
N CYS A 351 -38.84 0.56 -20.92
CA CYS A 351 -37.77 1.55 -21.02
C CYS A 351 -37.90 2.60 -19.88
N HIS A 352 -37.52 2.25 -18.66
CA HIS A 352 -37.67 3.02 -17.43
C HIS A 352 -36.57 4.07 -17.28
N GLY A 353 -36.35 4.82 -18.35
CA GLY A 353 -35.84 6.18 -18.24
C GLY A 353 -36.95 7.21 -18.11
N HIS A 354 -38.23 6.80 -18.14
CA HIS A 354 -39.35 7.66 -17.77
C HIS A 354 -39.41 7.70 -16.26
N VAL A 355 -39.20 8.89 -15.70
CA VAL A 355 -39.42 9.23 -14.29
C VAL A 355 -40.71 8.56 -13.83
N ASN A 356 -40.67 7.86 -12.69
CA ASN A 356 -41.84 7.31 -12.00
C ASN A 356 -42.86 8.44 -11.72
N HIS A 357 -43.69 8.78 -12.71
CA HIS A 357 -44.83 9.66 -12.52
C HIS A 357 -45.96 8.94 -11.77
N GLU A 358 -46.01 7.60 -11.85
CA GLU A 358 -47.03 6.78 -11.20
C GLU A 358 -46.84 6.68 -9.68
N ASP A 359 -45.58 6.65 -9.19
CA ASP A 359 -45.25 6.62 -7.76
C ASP A 359 -44.86 8.02 -7.20
N PHE A 360 -45.15 9.09 -7.95
CA PHE A 360 -44.88 10.45 -7.49
C PHE A 360 -45.79 10.80 -6.31
N ARG A 361 -45.21 10.86 -5.10
CA ARG A 361 -45.91 11.31 -3.91
C ARG A 361 -46.13 12.82 -3.97
N ALA A 362 -47.28 13.23 -4.50
CA ALA A 362 -47.69 14.63 -4.56
C ALA A 362 -47.64 15.35 -3.20
N SER A 363 -47.75 14.60 -2.09
CA SER A 363 -47.62 15.12 -0.72
C SER A 363 -46.21 15.57 -0.34
N MET A 364 -45.17 15.18 -1.09
CA MET A 364 -43.78 15.59 -0.83
C MET A 364 -43.41 16.92 -1.51
N VAL A 365 -44.26 17.42 -2.41
CA VAL A 365 -44.08 18.70 -3.08
C VAL A 365 -44.96 19.73 -2.38
N THR A 366 -44.36 20.51 -1.48
CA THR A 366 -45.03 21.54 -0.69
C THR A 366 -44.41 22.91 -0.97
N GLY A 367 -45.20 23.97 -0.83
CA GLY A 367 -44.77 25.35 -1.06
C GLY A 367 -45.85 26.20 -1.71
N GLU A 368 -45.70 27.52 -1.61
CA GLU A 368 -46.66 28.51 -2.13
C GLU A 368 -46.83 28.43 -3.66
N ASN A 369 -45.80 27.94 -4.36
CA ASN A 369 -45.77 27.77 -5.80
C ASN A 369 -46.22 26.35 -6.25
N VAL A 370 -46.95 25.59 -5.44
CA VAL A 370 -47.43 24.24 -5.79
C VAL A 370 -48.93 24.26 -6.07
N VAL A 371 -49.33 23.89 -7.28
CA VAL A 371 -50.74 23.76 -7.69
C VAL A 371 -50.96 22.34 -8.20
N ASN A 372 -51.96 21.63 -7.65
CA ASN A 372 -52.27 20.23 -7.98
C ASN A 372 -51.07 19.28 -7.86
N GLY A 373 -50.23 19.48 -6.82
CA GLY A 373 -49.05 18.65 -6.58
C GLY A 373 -47.90 18.88 -7.58
N ARG A 374 -47.95 19.94 -8.39
CA ARG A 374 -46.89 20.33 -9.32
C ARG A 374 -46.42 21.73 -9.02
N HIS A 375 -45.11 21.97 -9.11
CA HIS A 375 -44.58 23.33 -9.05
C HIS A 375 -45.12 24.13 -10.24
N ARG A 376 -45.95 25.12 -9.95
CA ARG A 376 -46.35 26.15 -10.89
C ARG A 376 -45.32 27.26 -10.84
N PHE A 377 -44.47 27.18 -11.84
CA PHE A 377 -43.56 28.21 -12.23
C PHE A 377 -44.25 29.57 -12.49
N PRO A 378 -43.67 30.71 -12.07
CA PRO A 378 -44.20 32.02 -12.41
C PRO A 378 -44.16 32.29 -13.93
N PRO A 379 -45.04 33.17 -14.45
CA PRO A 379 -45.05 33.49 -15.87
C PRO A 379 -43.71 34.10 -16.30
N THR A 380 -43.23 33.70 -17.48
CA THR A 380 -42.02 34.27 -18.07
C THR A 380 -42.27 35.70 -18.56
N VAL A 381 -41.25 36.53 -18.47
CA VAL A 381 -41.21 37.91 -18.96
C VAL A 381 -40.37 37.94 -20.23
N VAL A 382 -40.78 38.69 -21.25
CA VAL A 382 -40.04 38.81 -22.50
C VAL A 382 -39.00 39.94 -22.38
N CYS A 383 -37.74 39.65 -22.70
CA CYS A 383 -36.70 40.66 -22.75
C CYS A 383 -36.99 41.68 -23.88
N PRO A 384 -37.01 42.99 -23.59
CA PRO A 384 -37.30 44.00 -24.62
C PRO A 384 -36.20 44.12 -25.69
N LEU A 385 -34.97 43.70 -25.39
CA LEU A 385 -33.81 43.87 -26.28
C LEU A 385 -33.59 42.69 -27.22
N CYS A 386 -33.76 41.45 -26.74
CA CYS A 386 -33.51 40.24 -27.53
C CYS A 386 -34.72 39.31 -27.70
N GLN A 387 -35.88 39.67 -27.13
CA GLN A 387 -37.11 38.87 -27.17
C GLN A 387 -37.02 37.48 -26.52
N ALA A 388 -35.93 37.20 -25.79
CA ALA A 388 -35.80 35.97 -25.03
C ALA A 388 -36.79 35.94 -23.86
N TRP A 389 -37.33 34.76 -23.56
CA TRP A 389 -38.15 34.53 -22.38
C TRP A 389 -37.25 34.41 -21.15
N LYS A 390 -37.55 35.21 -20.12
CA LYS A 390 -36.84 35.27 -18.84
C LYS A 390 -37.79 34.93 -17.71
N TRP A 391 -37.25 34.51 -16.57
CA TRP A 391 -38.01 34.48 -15.33
C TRP A 391 -38.02 35.86 -14.65
N PRO A 392 -39.05 36.21 -13.85
CA PRO A 392 -39.16 37.55 -13.25
C PRO A 392 -37.93 38.01 -12.45
N ASP A 393 -37.23 37.09 -11.78
CA ASP A 393 -36.07 37.38 -10.94
C ASP A 393 -34.72 37.10 -11.63
N GLU A 394 -34.72 36.74 -12.91
CA GLU A 394 -33.47 36.56 -13.65
C GLU A 394 -32.83 37.91 -13.97
N SER A 395 -31.52 38.02 -13.69
CA SER A 395 -30.76 39.22 -14.01
C SER A 395 -30.89 39.61 -15.49
N ASP A 396 -30.89 40.90 -15.78
CA ASP A 396 -30.91 41.42 -17.16
C ASP A 396 -29.68 41.05 -17.98
N PHE A 397 -28.66 40.50 -17.32
CA PHE A 397 -27.49 39.99 -18.00
C PHE A 397 -27.73 38.61 -18.64
N ILE A 398 -28.60 37.77 -18.09
CA ILE A 398 -28.72 36.35 -18.52
C ILE A 398 -29.06 36.16 -20.01
N CYS A 399 -29.91 37.00 -20.60
CA CYS A 399 -30.43 36.74 -21.95
C CYS A 399 -29.58 37.31 -23.09
N CYS A 400 -29.24 38.59 -23.05
CA CYS A 400 -28.48 39.30 -24.10
C CYS A 400 -27.40 40.21 -23.52
N MET A 401 -27.17 40.07 -22.21
CA MET A 401 -26.23 40.90 -21.47
C MET A 401 -26.45 42.38 -21.69
N LYS A 402 -27.72 42.78 -21.51
CA LYS A 402 -28.21 44.14 -21.77
C LYS A 402 -27.99 44.60 -23.21
N GLY A 403 -28.26 43.71 -24.17
CA GLY A 403 -28.30 44.01 -25.60
C GLY A 403 -26.95 44.04 -26.29
N ARG A 404 -25.87 43.66 -25.60
CA ARG A 404 -24.55 43.62 -26.26
C ARG A 404 -24.34 42.35 -27.08
N VAL A 405 -25.02 41.23 -26.73
CA VAL A 405 -25.14 40.06 -27.61
C VAL A 405 -26.43 40.15 -28.40
N ARG A 406 -26.28 40.02 -29.72
CA ARG A 406 -27.39 39.90 -30.67
C ARG A 406 -27.44 38.47 -31.18
N LEU A 407 -28.37 37.68 -30.64
CA LEU A 407 -28.64 36.34 -31.13
C LEU A 407 -29.48 36.41 -32.40
N HIS A 408 -29.20 35.52 -33.35
CA HIS A 408 -30.10 35.34 -34.48
C HIS A 408 -31.40 34.71 -33.99
N PRO A 409 -32.57 35.13 -34.50
CA PRO A 409 -33.82 34.47 -34.19
C PRO A 409 -33.74 32.99 -34.52
N LEU A 410 -34.22 32.15 -33.60
CA LEU A 410 -34.36 30.71 -33.82
C LEU A 410 -35.23 30.50 -35.05
N GLN A 411 -34.70 29.74 -36.01
CA GLN A 411 -35.50 29.31 -37.15
C GLN A 411 -36.61 28.37 -36.65
N PRO A 412 -37.83 28.48 -37.21
CA PRO A 412 -38.89 27.55 -36.85
C PRO A 412 -38.46 26.12 -37.19
N ALA A 413 -38.76 25.18 -36.30
CA ALA A 413 -38.52 23.77 -36.55
C ALA A 413 -39.32 23.32 -37.80
N PRO A 414 -38.82 22.36 -38.58
CA PRO A 414 -39.55 21.84 -39.73
C PRO A 414 -40.93 21.31 -39.31
N GLY A 415 -41.96 21.64 -40.09
CA GLY A 415 -43.36 21.38 -39.71
C GLY A 415 -43.63 19.92 -39.34
N ARG A 416 -43.03 18.98 -40.07
CA ARG A 416 -43.19 17.54 -39.78
C ARG A 416 -42.64 17.13 -38.41
N LEU A 417 -41.55 17.74 -37.94
CA LEU A 417 -41.01 17.47 -36.60
C LEU A 417 -41.92 18.02 -35.50
N LEU A 418 -42.58 19.16 -35.74
CA LEU A 418 -43.59 19.70 -34.82
C LEU A 418 -44.81 18.77 -34.71
N GLU A 419 -45.26 18.21 -35.83
CA GLU A 419 -46.33 17.19 -35.86
C GLU A 419 -45.94 15.94 -35.08
N LEU A 420 -44.76 15.36 -35.38
CA LEU A 420 -44.23 14.20 -34.66
C LEU A 420 -44.11 14.48 -33.17
N TYR A 421 -43.66 15.66 -32.76
CA TYR A 421 -43.57 16.02 -31.35
C TYR A 421 -44.94 16.08 -30.65
N GLY A 422 -46.02 16.35 -31.38
CA GLY A 422 -47.39 16.26 -30.86
C GLY A 422 -47.81 14.83 -30.51
N GLU A 423 -47.29 13.84 -31.23
CA GLU A 423 -47.63 12.42 -31.06
C GLU A 423 -47.08 11.85 -29.74
N SER A 424 -47.93 11.14 -28.98
CA SER A 424 -47.55 10.57 -27.68
C SER A 424 -46.52 9.45 -27.81
N GLU A 425 -46.66 8.60 -28.84
CA GLU A 425 -45.75 7.48 -29.07
C GLU A 425 -44.37 7.94 -29.55
N PHE A 426 -44.30 9.02 -30.34
CA PHE A 426 -43.04 9.65 -30.69
C PHE A 426 -42.32 10.20 -29.45
N ARG A 427 -43.02 11.00 -28.62
CA ARG A 427 -42.47 11.53 -27.36
C ARG A 427 -42.03 10.44 -26.40
N ARG A 428 -42.75 9.32 -26.34
CA ARG A 428 -42.39 8.15 -25.54
C ARG A 428 -41.02 7.58 -25.92
N HIS A 429 -40.68 7.60 -27.21
CA HIS A 429 -39.44 7.06 -27.77
C HIS A 429 -38.43 8.12 -28.23
N ILE A 430 -38.64 9.40 -27.90
CA ILE A 430 -37.84 10.53 -28.42
C ILE A 430 -36.33 10.37 -28.22
N ARG A 431 -35.91 9.80 -27.07
CA ARG A 431 -34.49 9.50 -26.83
C ARG A 431 -33.94 8.44 -27.78
N ALA A 432 -34.71 7.42 -28.11
CA ALA A 432 -34.29 6.39 -29.04
C ALA A 432 -34.22 6.94 -30.47
N TYR A 433 -35.15 7.83 -30.88
CA TYR A 433 -35.03 8.57 -32.13
C TYR A 433 -33.76 9.43 -32.17
N ASN A 434 -33.51 10.27 -31.17
CA ASN A 434 -32.31 11.12 -31.13
C ASN A 434 -31.03 10.29 -31.22
N GLN A 435 -30.96 9.14 -30.52
CA GLN A 435 -29.79 8.26 -30.57
C GLN A 435 -29.66 7.51 -31.90
N ALA A 436 -30.77 7.21 -32.57
CA ALA A 436 -30.75 6.59 -33.90
C ALA A 436 -30.18 7.54 -34.97
N PHE A 437 -30.36 8.86 -34.80
CA PHE A 437 -29.90 9.88 -35.75
C PHE A 437 -28.57 10.54 -35.38
N ALA A 438 -28.07 10.38 -34.14
CA ALA A 438 -26.79 10.92 -33.71
C ALA A 438 -25.63 10.56 -34.67
N PHE A 439 -24.78 11.54 -34.98
CA PHE A 439 -23.59 11.31 -35.80
C PHE A 439 -22.42 10.76 -34.98
N THR A 440 -22.39 11.09 -33.69
CA THR A 440 -21.34 10.69 -32.75
C THR A 440 -21.84 9.69 -31.70
N SER A 441 -20.92 8.86 -31.21
CA SER A 441 -21.11 8.05 -30.01
C SER A 441 -20.54 8.74 -28.77
N ILE A 442 -20.97 8.31 -27.58
CA ILE A 442 -20.37 8.71 -26.31
C ILE A 442 -19.20 7.78 -26.02
N GLY A 443 -18.07 8.32 -25.57
CA GLY A 443 -16.97 7.51 -25.03
C GLY A 443 -16.22 8.19 -23.90
N ALA A 444 -15.21 7.48 -23.36
CA ALA A 444 -14.40 7.91 -22.25
C ALA A 444 -12.90 7.78 -22.51
N SER A 445 -12.14 8.79 -22.10
CA SER A 445 -10.67 8.77 -22.10
C SER A 445 -10.15 7.87 -20.96
N SER A 446 -9.27 6.93 -21.27
CA SER A 446 -8.57 6.11 -20.28
C SER A 446 -7.23 6.75 -19.88
N SER A 447 -6.64 6.28 -18.77
CA SER A 447 -5.37 6.78 -18.20
C SER A 447 -4.16 6.66 -19.12
N ASP A 448 -4.27 5.87 -20.19
CA ASP A 448 -3.28 5.67 -21.25
C ASP A 448 -3.50 6.61 -22.46
N ASN A 449 -4.36 7.64 -22.33
CA ASN A 449 -4.85 8.48 -23.43
C ASN A 449 -5.52 7.70 -24.58
N THR A 450 -5.82 6.40 -24.38
CA THR A 450 -6.64 5.65 -25.32
C THR A 450 -8.10 5.92 -25.02
N PHE A 451 -8.90 6.13 -26.06
CA PHE A 451 -10.32 6.36 -25.90
C PHE A 451 -11.06 5.04 -26.08
N ARG A 452 -11.91 4.68 -25.11
CA ARG A 452 -12.70 3.45 -25.15
C ARG A 452 -14.18 3.81 -25.16
N ALA A 453 -14.98 2.95 -25.80
CA ALA A 453 -16.43 3.01 -25.62
C ALA A 453 -16.74 2.91 -24.12
N VAL A 454 -17.77 3.62 -23.66
CA VAL A 454 -18.18 3.54 -22.26
C VAL A 454 -18.73 2.13 -22.01
N ASP A 455 -17.97 1.31 -21.28
CA ASP A 455 -18.48 0.04 -20.77
C ASP A 455 -19.53 0.35 -19.71
N GLN A 456 -20.76 -0.08 -19.96
CA GLN A 456 -21.84 0.08 -19.01
C GLN A 456 -21.56 -0.82 -17.80
N ASP A 457 -21.30 -0.20 -16.66
CA ASP A 457 -21.15 -0.90 -15.39
C ASP A 457 -22.51 -1.49 -14.98
N GLN A 458 -22.64 -2.81 -15.14
CA GLN A 458 -23.90 -3.50 -14.91
C GLN A 458 -24.30 -3.53 -13.44
N ASP A 459 -23.36 -3.28 -12.53
CA ASP A 459 -23.57 -3.32 -11.08
C ASP A 459 -24.29 -2.08 -10.54
N VAL A 460 -24.23 -0.96 -11.27
CA VAL A 460 -24.98 0.29 -10.98
C VAL A 460 -26.26 0.42 -11.79
N THR A 461 -26.47 -0.43 -12.79
CA THR A 461 -27.71 -0.49 -13.57
C THR A 461 -28.72 -1.42 -12.91
N GLY A 462 -29.28 -0.99 -11.78
CA GLY A 462 -30.32 -1.77 -11.13
C GLY A 462 -30.93 -1.12 -9.90
N GLN A 463 -32.26 -1.12 -9.91
CA GLN A 463 -33.21 -0.81 -8.84
C GLN A 463 -33.62 0.66 -8.72
N HIS A 464 -34.70 1.00 -9.43
CA HIS A 464 -35.56 2.18 -9.22
C HIS A 464 -34.89 3.55 -9.42
N GLY A 465 -34.88 4.01 -10.68
CA GLY A 465 -34.55 5.40 -11.02
C GLY A 465 -33.23 5.58 -11.77
N ILE A 466 -33.18 6.69 -12.52
CA ILE A 466 -32.09 7.30 -13.31
C ILE A 466 -31.03 6.34 -13.86
N TYR A 467 -31.04 6.17 -15.20
CA TYR A 467 -30.01 5.47 -15.96
C TYR A 467 -28.61 5.96 -15.58
N SER A 468 -27.87 5.13 -14.84
CA SER A 468 -26.56 5.47 -14.29
C SER A 468 -25.48 4.63 -14.97
N TYR A 469 -24.43 5.29 -15.45
CA TYR A 469 -23.22 4.66 -15.97
C TYR A 469 -22.02 5.18 -15.17
N ARG A 470 -21.01 4.33 -14.96
CA ARG A 470 -19.75 4.75 -14.32
C ARG A 470 -18.68 4.92 -15.39
N ILE A 471 -18.28 6.17 -15.64
CA ILE A 471 -17.19 6.50 -16.55
C ILE A 471 -15.92 6.75 -15.75
N GLN A 472 -14.81 6.15 -16.19
CA GLN A 472 -13.47 6.51 -15.72
C GLN A 472 -12.79 7.39 -16.76
N GLY A 473 -12.35 8.58 -16.34
CA GLY A 473 -11.70 9.60 -17.16
C GLY A 473 -12.67 10.59 -17.83
N ALA A 474 -12.19 11.31 -18.85
CA ALA A 474 -12.96 12.41 -19.46
C ALA A 474 -13.98 11.87 -20.48
N MET A 475 -15.24 12.30 -20.35
CA MET A 475 -16.31 12.01 -21.30
C MET A 475 -16.26 12.98 -22.50
N GLY A 476 -16.51 12.47 -23.70
CA GLY A 476 -16.64 13.30 -24.91
C GLY A 476 -17.49 12.62 -25.99
N HIS A 477 -17.85 13.39 -27.01
CA HIS A 477 -18.47 12.87 -28.23
C HIS A 477 -17.40 12.33 -29.19
N TYR A 478 -17.70 11.24 -29.88
CA TYR A 478 -16.74 10.52 -30.71
C TYR A 478 -17.37 10.16 -32.04
N LEU A 479 -16.82 10.71 -33.14
CA LEU A 479 -17.33 10.43 -34.49
C LEU A 479 -16.92 9.04 -34.99
N GLY A 480 -15.88 8.44 -34.40
CA GLY A 480 -15.41 7.11 -34.78
C GLY A 480 -14.77 7.04 -36.16
N SER A 481 -14.55 5.79 -36.61
CA SER A 481 -14.14 5.53 -37.99
C SER A 481 -15.29 5.89 -38.94
N MET A 482 -14.97 6.54 -40.05
CA MET A 482 -15.95 6.90 -41.09
C MET A 482 -16.43 5.68 -41.90
N LEU A 483 -15.70 4.56 -41.83
CA LEU A 483 -16.08 3.30 -42.45
C LEU A 483 -16.26 2.18 -41.41
N PRO A 484 -17.16 1.22 -41.68
CA PRO A 484 -17.27 0.03 -40.83
C PRO A 484 -15.96 -0.75 -40.81
N TYR A 485 -15.65 -1.31 -39.64
CA TYR A 485 -14.46 -2.12 -39.44
C TYR A 485 -14.58 -3.44 -40.20
N VAL A 486 -13.48 -3.87 -40.83
CA VAL A 486 -13.38 -5.18 -41.49
C VAL A 486 -12.60 -6.11 -40.59
N GLY A 487 -13.19 -7.23 -40.18
CA GLY A 487 -12.54 -8.23 -39.34
C GLY A 487 -11.31 -8.83 -40.04
N PRO A 488 -10.08 -8.73 -39.49
CA PRO A 488 -8.88 -9.23 -40.14
C PRO A 488 -8.88 -10.76 -40.32
N ALA A 489 -9.60 -11.48 -39.45
CA ALA A 489 -9.71 -12.93 -39.47
C ALA A 489 -10.90 -13.46 -40.28
N THR A 490 -11.98 -12.67 -40.41
CA THR A 490 -13.24 -13.12 -41.04
C THR A 490 -13.50 -12.44 -42.38
N GLY A 491 -12.84 -11.32 -42.68
CA GLY A 491 -13.12 -10.49 -43.86
C GLY A 491 -14.48 -9.79 -43.83
N GLU A 492 -15.29 -10.01 -42.79
CA GLU A 492 -16.64 -9.46 -42.68
C GLU A 492 -16.61 -8.02 -42.17
N ARG A 493 -17.44 -7.17 -42.78
CA ARG A 493 -17.65 -5.79 -42.33
C ARG A 493 -18.66 -5.76 -41.19
N THR A 494 -18.33 -5.01 -40.14
CA THR A 494 -19.31 -4.71 -39.09
C THR A 494 -20.48 -3.90 -39.64
N ALA A 495 -21.65 -4.00 -39.02
CA ALA A 495 -22.81 -3.20 -39.41
C ALA A 495 -22.52 -1.69 -39.18
N PRO A 496 -22.74 -0.81 -40.19
CA PRO A 496 -22.60 0.63 -40.05
C PRO A 496 -23.42 1.21 -38.88
N LYS A 497 -22.84 2.16 -38.14
CA LYS A 497 -23.50 2.88 -37.04
C LYS A 497 -23.23 4.38 -37.10
N PHE A 498 -24.13 5.19 -36.54
CA PHE A 498 -24.00 6.65 -36.46
C PHE A 498 -23.72 7.29 -37.84
N ALA A 499 -22.73 8.18 -37.95
CA ALA A 499 -22.36 8.83 -39.22
C ALA A 499 -22.05 7.86 -40.38
N GLN A 500 -21.59 6.62 -40.09
CA GLN A 500 -21.30 5.62 -41.12
C GLN A 500 -22.53 5.22 -41.93
N ILE A 501 -23.74 5.36 -41.36
CA ILE A 501 -25.01 5.02 -42.03
C ILE A 501 -25.20 5.91 -43.27
N TYR A 502 -24.90 7.21 -43.16
CA TYR A 502 -24.97 8.15 -44.29
C TYR A 502 -23.92 7.88 -45.37
N ILE A 503 -22.79 7.28 -45.00
CA ILE A 503 -21.67 7.03 -45.93
C ILE A 503 -21.89 5.73 -46.69
N VAL A 504 -22.34 4.68 -45.99
CA VAL A 504 -22.46 3.32 -46.55
C VAL A 504 -23.76 3.16 -47.33
N ASP A 505 -24.88 3.67 -46.82
CA ASP A 505 -26.20 3.45 -47.42
C ASP A 505 -26.65 4.71 -48.20
N PRO A 506 -26.61 4.69 -49.56
CA PRO A 506 -27.02 5.83 -50.37
C PRO A 506 -28.52 6.09 -50.33
N ASP A 507 -29.32 5.05 -50.12
CA ASP A 507 -30.78 5.12 -50.16
C ASP A 507 -31.38 5.44 -48.78
N MET A 508 -32.35 6.35 -48.77
CA MET A 508 -33.08 6.79 -47.58
C MET A 508 -33.79 5.63 -46.89
N GLN A 509 -34.40 4.70 -47.65
CA GLN A 509 -35.12 3.56 -47.07
C GLN A 509 -34.16 2.57 -46.41
N ALA A 510 -33.00 2.31 -47.01
CA ALA A 510 -31.96 1.48 -46.42
C ALA A 510 -31.45 2.07 -45.10
N ARG A 511 -31.23 3.39 -45.05
CA ARG A 511 -30.83 4.11 -43.83
C ARG A 511 -31.88 4.04 -42.71
N ALA A 512 -33.16 4.24 -43.04
CA ALA A 512 -34.26 4.11 -42.08
C ALA A 512 -34.40 2.66 -41.57
N GLN A 513 -34.33 1.67 -42.47
CA GLN A 513 -34.43 0.24 -42.11
C GLN A 513 -33.27 -0.20 -41.21
N ARG A 514 -32.05 0.31 -41.45
CA ARG A 514 -30.90 0.03 -40.58
C ARG A 514 -31.10 0.60 -39.18
N ARG A 515 -31.59 1.84 -39.06
CA ARG A 515 -31.91 2.44 -37.76
C ARG A 515 -33.00 1.67 -37.01
N LYS A 516 -34.02 1.21 -37.73
CA LYS A 516 -35.03 0.30 -37.17
C LYS A 516 -34.43 -1.02 -36.69
N GLY A 517 -33.43 -1.56 -37.39
CA GLY A 517 -32.70 -2.75 -36.96
C GLY A 517 -31.88 -2.55 -35.67
N ILE A 518 -31.43 -1.31 -35.40
CA ILE A 518 -30.74 -0.95 -34.16
C ILE A 518 -31.75 -0.74 -33.02
N TYR A 519 -32.89 -0.10 -33.32
CA TYR A 519 -33.97 0.19 -32.38
C TYR A 519 -35.32 -0.34 -32.90
N ALA A 520 -35.63 -1.59 -32.58
CA ALA A 520 -36.77 -2.32 -33.14
C ALA A 520 -38.14 -1.70 -32.83
N ASP A 521 -38.24 -0.97 -31.71
CA ASP A 521 -39.47 -0.37 -31.20
C ASP A 521 -39.82 0.99 -31.87
N LEU A 522 -38.95 1.51 -32.76
CA LEU A 522 -39.21 2.76 -33.45
C LEU A 522 -40.20 2.58 -34.61
N ASP A 523 -41.09 3.57 -34.75
CA ASP A 523 -42.01 3.63 -35.88
C ASP A 523 -41.25 3.95 -37.17
N ASN A 524 -41.56 3.17 -38.20
CA ASN A 524 -40.88 3.24 -39.48
C ASN A 524 -41.29 4.47 -40.29
N VAL A 525 -42.52 4.97 -40.09
CA VAL A 525 -42.98 6.19 -40.78
C VAL A 525 -42.24 7.39 -40.21
N ALA A 526 -42.24 7.54 -38.88
CA ALA A 526 -41.46 8.58 -38.21
C ALA A 526 -39.96 8.53 -38.54
N LEU A 527 -39.35 7.34 -38.60
CA LEU A 527 -37.95 7.20 -39.02
C LEU A 527 -37.70 7.72 -40.44
N LYS A 528 -38.60 7.43 -41.40
CA LYS A 528 -38.46 7.92 -42.78
C LYS A 528 -38.65 9.42 -42.87
N ASP A 529 -39.61 9.97 -42.14
CA ASP A 529 -39.89 11.40 -42.12
C ASP A 529 -38.70 12.19 -41.55
N ILE A 530 -38.08 11.68 -40.47
CA ILE A 530 -36.88 12.30 -39.90
C ILE A 530 -35.69 12.13 -40.83
N GLU A 531 -35.55 11.00 -41.51
CA GLU A 531 -34.47 10.80 -42.49
C GLU A 531 -34.59 11.79 -43.67
N ASP A 532 -35.79 11.97 -44.23
CA ASP A 532 -36.05 12.95 -45.28
C ASP A 532 -35.72 14.38 -44.82
N MET A 533 -36.10 14.71 -43.58
CA MET A 533 -35.74 15.99 -42.96
C MET A 533 -34.23 16.16 -42.79
N MET A 534 -33.53 15.13 -42.32
CA MET A 534 -32.09 15.16 -42.13
C MET A 534 -31.36 15.40 -43.46
N GLU A 535 -31.77 14.70 -44.51
CA GLU A 535 -31.19 14.87 -45.85
C GLU A 535 -31.44 16.26 -46.43
N ARG A 536 -32.63 16.84 -46.23
CA ARG A 536 -32.99 18.16 -46.80
C ARG A 536 -32.46 19.34 -46.01
N CYS A 537 -32.47 19.25 -44.69
CA CYS A 537 -32.29 20.39 -43.80
C CYS A 537 -30.98 20.35 -43.01
N ASN A 538 -30.43 19.16 -42.69
CA ASN A 538 -29.25 19.06 -41.83
C ASN A 538 -27.94 19.12 -42.67
N PRO A 539 -27.11 20.17 -42.49
CA PRO A 539 -25.90 20.34 -43.29
C PRO A 539 -24.82 19.29 -43.01
N PHE A 540 -24.83 18.62 -41.85
CA PHE A 540 -23.89 17.54 -41.55
C PHE A 540 -24.30 16.24 -42.24
N ALA A 541 -25.60 15.91 -42.22
CA ALA A 541 -26.12 14.76 -42.97
C ALA A 541 -25.78 14.88 -44.48
N GLN A 542 -26.02 16.06 -45.06
CA GLN A 542 -25.67 16.34 -46.46
C GLN A 542 -24.17 16.18 -46.74
N GLN A 543 -23.30 16.63 -45.84
CA GLN A 543 -21.87 16.44 -45.97
C GLN A 543 -21.47 14.96 -45.94
N PHE A 544 -22.03 14.16 -45.04
CA PHE A 544 -21.74 12.72 -44.98
C PHE A 544 -22.28 11.98 -46.22
N LEU A 545 -23.43 12.37 -46.74
CA LEU A 545 -24.01 11.80 -47.98
C LEU A 545 -23.14 12.11 -49.20
N ASN A 546 -22.77 13.38 -49.40
CA ASN A 546 -21.86 13.82 -50.47
C ASN A 546 -20.51 13.11 -50.37
N PHE A 547 -20.01 12.96 -49.14
CA PHE A 547 -18.77 12.24 -48.88
C PHE A 547 -18.89 10.76 -49.28
N GLY A 548 -19.98 10.09 -48.90
CA GLY A 548 -20.25 8.70 -49.30
C GLY A 548 -20.41 8.53 -50.81
N GLU A 549 -21.01 9.50 -51.50
CA GLU A 549 -21.14 9.49 -52.96
C GLU A 549 -19.78 9.54 -53.65
N LYS A 550 -18.93 10.50 -53.26
CA LYS A 550 -17.57 10.61 -53.78
C LYS A 550 -16.76 9.35 -53.53
N LEU A 551 -16.87 8.76 -52.33
CA LEU A 551 -16.21 7.51 -52.01
C LEU A 551 -16.60 6.36 -52.94
N ARG A 552 -17.90 6.22 -53.23
CA ARG A 552 -18.40 5.18 -54.15
C ARG A 552 -17.87 5.39 -55.56
N GLN A 553 -17.80 6.63 -56.03
CA GLN A 553 -17.21 6.98 -57.32
C GLN A 553 -15.71 6.65 -57.36
N ASP A 554 -14.94 7.03 -56.33
CA ASP A 554 -13.52 6.75 -56.24
C ASP A 554 -13.24 5.23 -56.21
N LEU A 555 -14.04 4.46 -55.47
CA LEU A 555 -13.94 3.00 -55.44
C LEU A 555 -14.29 2.37 -56.78
N ALA A 556 -15.33 2.86 -57.47
CA ALA A 556 -15.69 2.41 -58.82
C ALA A 556 -14.58 2.72 -59.85
N ASN A 557 -13.82 3.79 -59.63
CA ASN A 557 -12.66 4.17 -60.44
C ASN A 557 -11.37 3.42 -60.06
N GLY A 558 -11.44 2.43 -59.16
CA GLY A 558 -10.28 1.62 -58.73
C GLY A 558 -9.32 2.33 -57.78
N VAL A 559 -9.72 3.46 -57.20
CA VAL A 559 -8.93 4.15 -56.18
C VAL A 559 -9.02 3.37 -54.88
N ASN A 560 -7.86 2.96 -54.33
CA ASN A 560 -7.81 2.23 -53.07
C ASN A 560 -8.00 3.20 -51.89
N VAL A 561 -9.26 3.43 -51.50
CA VAL A 561 -9.61 4.40 -50.46
C VAL A 561 -9.51 3.76 -49.07
N MET A 562 -8.28 3.60 -48.57
CA MET A 562 -8.04 3.04 -47.21
C MET A 562 -8.01 4.10 -46.10
N ASP A 563 -7.93 5.38 -46.46
CA ASP A 563 -7.76 6.48 -45.50
C ASP A 563 -8.78 7.59 -45.74
N ILE A 564 -9.91 7.52 -45.03
CA ILE A 564 -10.95 8.54 -45.11
C ILE A 564 -10.84 9.49 -43.93
N GLN A 565 -10.67 10.79 -44.22
CA GLN A 565 -10.60 11.85 -43.22
C GLN A 565 -11.78 12.82 -43.36
N TYR A 566 -12.58 12.96 -42.30
CA TYR A 566 -13.49 14.08 -42.15
C TYR A 566 -12.75 15.21 -41.42
N ARG A 567 -12.46 16.31 -42.12
CA ARG A 567 -11.71 17.45 -41.57
C ARG A 567 -12.60 18.68 -41.56
N LEU A 568 -12.92 19.18 -40.36
CA LEU A 568 -13.54 20.49 -40.20
C LEU A 568 -12.45 21.55 -40.43
N HIS A 569 -12.52 22.20 -41.58
CA HIS A 569 -11.59 23.27 -41.92
C HIS A 569 -11.99 24.57 -41.21
N ALA A 570 -11.23 24.97 -40.20
CA ALA A 570 -11.15 26.37 -39.79
C ALA A 570 -10.17 27.10 -40.73
N LYS A 571 -10.52 28.29 -41.22
CA LYS A 571 -9.71 29.04 -42.20
C LYS A 571 -8.33 29.41 -41.59
N PRO A 572 -7.20 28.97 -42.20
CA PRO A 572 -5.85 29.21 -41.66
C PRO A 572 -5.37 30.67 -41.75
N SER A 573 -6.02 31.51 -42.55
CA SER A 573 -5.65 32.92 -42.72
C SER A 573 -5.94 33.78 -41.47
N GLN A 574 -6.50 33.17 -40.42
CA GLN A 574 -6.77 33.81 -39.14
C GLN A 574 -6.37 32.90 -37.96
N PRO A 575 -5.07 32.64 -37.78
CA PRO A 575 -4.57 31.95 -36.60
C PRO A 575 -4.42 33.00 -35.49
N GLY A 576 -5.32 32.97 -34.49
CA GLY A 576 -5.23 33.89 -33.34
C GLY A 576 -6.26 35.03 -33.30
N THR A 577 -7.35 34.98 -34.07
CA THR A 577 -8.56 35.79 -33.79
C THR A 577 -9.56 35.00 -32.94
N HIS A 578 -9.16 34.70 -31.71
CA HIS A 578 -10.06 35.04 -30.61
C HIS A 578 -9.83 36.52 -30.32
N ASN A 579 -10.78 37.35 -30.76
CA ASN A 579 -11.23 38.61 -30.17
C ASN A 579 -12.31 39.21 -31.13
N LEU A 580 -13.62 39.30 -30.82
CA LEU A 580 -14.36 39.96 -29.70
C LEU A 580 -14.93 41.34 -30.12
N PRO A 581 -15.87 42.02 -29.39
CA PRO A 581 -16.84 41.60 -28.36
C PRO A 581 -18.27 42.23 -28.56
N THR A 582 -19.35 41.80 -27.90
CA THR A 582 -19.54 41.86 -26.45
C THR A 582 -20.67 40.93 -26.02
N VAL A 583 -20.33 39.81 -25.36
CA VAL A 583 -20.51 39.69 -23.90
C VAL A 583 -20.16 38.29 -23.35
N SER A 584 -20.02 38.25 -22.02
CA SER A 584 -19.40 37.27 -21.14
C SER A 584 -20.27 36.99 -19.88
N GLU A 585 -20.77 35.75 -19.69
CA GLU A 585 -21.49 35.21 -18.49
C GLU A 585 -23.03 35.31 -18.54
N VAL A 586 -23.86 34.27 -18.34
CA VAL A 586 -23.97 33.24 -17.28
C VAL A 586 -24.95 32.17 -17.82
N GLY A 587 -24.95 30.88 -17.49
CA GLY A 587 -24.14 30.07 -16.60
C GLY A 587 -24.54 28.60 -16.72
N ALA A 588 -23.57 27.72 -16.57
CA ALA A 588 -23.80 26.31 -16.31
C ALA A 588 -24.39 26.15 -14.91
N ALA A 589 -25.47 25.39 -14.77
CA ALA A 589 -25.81 24.75 -13.51
C ALA A 589 -24.95 23.49 -13.40
N LEU A 590 -23.76 23.66 -12.83
CA LEU A 590 -22.94 22.58 -12.35
C LEU A 590 -23.47 22.17 -10.97
N ILE A 591 -23.99 20.95 -10.85
CA ILE A 591 -24.00 20.27 -9.55
C ILE A 591 -22.56 19.77 -9.34
N GLU A 592 -21.94 20.27 -8.28
CA GLU A 592 -20.54 20.03 -7.92
C GLU A 592 -20.25 18.54 -7.75
N ASP A 593 -19.43 17.98 -8.64
CA ASP A 593 -18.67 16.74 -8.40
C ASP A 593 -17.25 16.86 -8.98
N GLY A 594 -16.48 17.81 -8.44
CA GLY A 594 -15.02 17.68 -8.20
C GLY A 594 -14.02 17.40 -9.35
N ASN A 595 -14.39 17.37 -10.64
CA ASN A 595 -13.46 16.95 -11.72
C ASN A 595 -13.48 17.84 -12.99
N ILE A 596 -13.31 19.16 -12.84
CA ILE A 596 -13.50 20.16 -13.93
C ILE A 596 -12.20 20.70 -14.54
N ALA A 597 -11.03 20.20 -14.14
CA ALA A 597 -9.76 20.76 -14.64
C ALA A 597 -9.41 20.44 -16.11
N LYS A 598 -10.32 19.83 -16.90
CA LYS A 598 -10.08 19.53 -18.33
C LYS A 598 -11.33 19.88 -19.16
N PRO A 599 -11.19 20.58 -20.31
CA PRO A 599 -12.30 20.80 -21.22
C PRO A 599 -12.82 19.45 -21.76
N ARG A 600 -14.13 19.41 -22.08
CA ARG A 600 -14.75 18.27 -22.78
C ARG A 600 -14.62 18.51 -24.28
N ASP A 601 -14.28 17.46 -25.01
CA ASP A 601 -13.91 17.59 -26.41
C ASP A 601 -14.47 16.45 -27.24
N LEU A 602 -14.77 16.75 -28.49
CA LEU A 602 -15.20 15.82 -29.51
C LEU A 602 -13.95 15.39 -30.25
N LEU A 603 -13.64 14.11 -30.11
CA LEU A 603 -12.42 13.52 -30.64
C LEU A 603 -12.73 12.88 -31.99
N LEU A 604 -12.16 13.46 -33.05
CA LEU A 604 -12.21 12.97 -34.42
C LEU A 604 -10.96 12.12 -34.67
N LEU A 605 -11.12 10.85 -35.02
CA LEU A 605 -9.96 10.00 -35.33
C LEU A 605 -9.49 10.28 -36.77
N ALA A 606 -8.29 10.84 -36.93
CA ALA A 606 -7.67 11.12 -38.22
C ALA A 606 -6.85 9.92 -38.74
N ARG A 607 -6.39 10.07 -39.99
CA ARG A 607 -5.70 9.11 -40.89
C ARG A 607 -4.57 8.27 -40.28
N ASP A 608 -3.99 8.70 -39.17
CA ASP A 608 -2.81 8.16 -38.52
C ASP A 608 -3.08 7.70 -37.07
N HIS A 609 -4.36 7.49 -36.73
CA HIS A 609 -4.83 7.29 -35.36
C HIS A 609 -4.59 8.49 -34.42
N GLN A 610 -4.24 9.68 -34.95
CA GLN A 610 -4.19 10.90 -34.15
C GLN A 610 -5.57 11.54 -34.03
N LEU A 611 -5.86 12.05 -32.84
CA LEU A 611 -7.15 12.62 -32.49
C LEU A 611 -7.15 14.11 -32.85
N LEU A 612 -8.03 14.52 -33.76
CA LEU A 612 -8.36 15.92 -33.97
C LEU A 612 -9.46 16.31 -32.98
N ARG A 613 -9.16 17.33 -32.17
CA ARG A 613 -9.90 17.68 -30.96
C ARG A 613 -10.78 18.92 -31.24
N LEU A 614 -12.10 18.76 -31.23
CA LEU A 614 -13.08 19.85 -31.25
C LEU A 614 -13.50 20.16 -29.82
N PHE A 615 -13.45 21.41 -29.40
CA PHE A 615 -13.84 21.80 -28.04
C PHE A 615 -15.36 21.93 -27.91
N GLU A 616 -15.91 21.72 -26.71
CA GLU A 616 -17.33 21.97 -26.36
C GLU A 616 -17.80 23.41 -26.64
N THR A 617 -16.87 24.33 -26.87
CA THR A 617 -17.15 25.73 -27.22
C THR A 617 -17.37 25.96 -28.72
N ASP A 618 -17.16 24.93 -29.56
CA ASP A 618 -17.46 24.99 -30.99
C ASP A 618 -18.97 24.82 -31.22
N GLU A 619 -19.56 25.72 -32.00
CA GLU A 619 -20.99 25.72 -32.37
C GLU A 619 -21.46 24.40 -33.00
N LYS A 620 -20.53 23.60 -33.53
CA LYS A 620 -20.80 22.33 -34.22
C LYS A 620 -20.75 21.12 -33.28
N TYR A 621 -20.33 21.30 -32.03
CA TYR A 621 -20.20 20.22 -31.06
C TYR A 621 -21.57 19.59 -30.73
N ASP A 622 -22.55 20.39 -30.33
CA ASP A 622 -23.88 19.90 -29.94
C ASP A 622 -24.68 19.31 -31.12
N PRO A 623 -24.74 19.96 -32.32
CA PRO A 623 -25.48 19.42 -33.46
C PRO A 623 -24.95 18.08 -34.00
N LEU A 624 -23.73 17.67 -33.65
CA LEU A 624 -23.20 16.36 -34.04
C LEU A 624 -23.77 15.22 -33.17
N GLN A 625 -24.07 15.49 -31.89
CA GLN A 625 -24.67 14.52 -30.99
C GLN A 625 -26.21 14.61 -30.97
N TYR A 626 -26.75 15.81 -31.12
CA TYR A 626 -28.18 16.13 -31.08
C TYR A 626 -28.58 16.83 -32.38
N PRO A 627 -28.68 16.06 -33.48
CA PRO A 627 -28.78 16.60 -34.82
C PRO A 627 -30.17 17.10 -35.25
#